data_AF-A0A968TH92-F1
#
_entry.id   AF-A0A968TH92-F1
#
_cell.length_a   1.000
_cell.length_b   1.000
_cell.length_c   1.000
_cell.angle_alpha   90.00
_cell.angle_beta   90.00
_cell.angle_gamma   90.00
#
_symmetry.space_group_name_H-M   'P 1'
#
loop_
_entity.id
_entity.type
_entity.pdbx_description
1 polymer ?
#
loop_
_entity_poly.entity_id
_entity_poly.type
_entity_poly.pdbx_seq_one_letter_code
_entity_poly.pdbx_strand_id
1 'polypeptide(L)'
;MNDLETLYTDLASAKGKRLTPIEKLHLRGLLCGRSPAEIATKLNKNVKGVEVDLCNTLYRYVKNLVDKADEKIENWRNISEWLEEAGYKTQSSAQLHLSNDSPVELLVKKANISFDNNKIIVDLNLRIVAASSSSEDIIQEFNINGKG
;
A
#
# COMPACT_ATOMS: atom_id res chain seq x y z
N MET A 1 -0.15 2.21 12.41
CA MET A 1 1.30 2.52 12.36
C MET A 1 1.81 2.08 11.01
N ASN A 2 2.65 2.89 10.37
CA ASN A 2 3.04 2.70 8.97
C ASN A 2 4.18 1.67 8.90
N ASP A 3 3.90 0.42 8.52
CA ASP A 3 4.87 -0.70 8.51
C ASP A 3 6.17 -0.41 7.73
N LEU A 4 6.10 0.56 6.81
CA LEU A 4 7.22 1.02 6.00
C LEU A 4 8.32 1.76 6.80
N GLU A 5 7.96 2.55 7.81
CA GLU A 5 8.96 3.29 8.61
C GLU A 5 9.72 2.36 9.56
N THR A 6 9.02 1.37 10.12
CA THR A 6 9.61 0.29 10.92
C THR A 6 10.59 -0.50 10.07
N LEU A 7 10.17 -0.92 8.87
CA LEU A 7 11.03 -1.64 7.92
C LEU A 7 12.30 -0.85 7.55
N TYR A 8 12.20 0.46 7.32
CA TYR A 8 13.37 1.29 7.05
C TYR A 8 14.32 1.37 8.25
N THR A 9 13.78 1.37 9.46
CA THR A 9 14.57 1.39 10.69
C THR A 9 15.28 0.06 10.88
N ASP A 10 14.59 -1.04 10.67
CA ASP A 10 15.15 -2.39 10.86
C ASP A 10 16.20 -2.71 9.79
N LEU A 11 15.96 -2.36 8.52
CA LEU A 11 16.96 -2.47 7.47
C LEU A 11 18.16 -1.55 7.71
N ALA A 12 17.97 -0.35 8.26
CA ALA A 12 19.09 0.53 8.63
C ALA A 12 19.93 -0.08 9.75
N SER A 13 19.29 -0.77 10.71
CA SER A 13 19.96 -1.53 11.76
C SER A 13 20.72 -2.73 11.18
N ALA A 14 20.10 -3.52 10.29
CA ALA A 14 20.73 -4.66 9.62
C ALA A 14 21.91 -4.26 8.71
N LYS A 15 21.83 -3.08 8.09
CA LYS A 15 22.92 -2.48 7.30
C LYS A 15 24.01 -1.83 8.18
N GLY A 16 23.68 -1.46 9.42
CA GLY A 16 24.51 -0.63 10.30
C GLY A 16 24.63 0.84 9.85
N LYS A 17 23.85 1.28 8.86
CA LYS A 17 23.84 2.66 8.32
C LYS A 17 22.45 3.03 7.83
N ARG A 18 22.16 4.34 7.79
CA ARG A 18 20.92 4.86 7.21
C ARG A 18 20.77 4.47 5.75
N LEU A 19 19.58 4.01 5.38
CA LEU A 19 19.20 3.77 3.98
C LEU A 19 19.25 5.09 3.19
N THR A 20 19.87 5.03 2.02
CA THR A 20 19.86 6.13 1.06
C THR A 20 18.46 6.31 0.46
N PRO A 21 18.13 7.51 -0.05
CA PRO A 21 16.83 7.75 -0.69
C PRO A 21 16.54 6.77 -1.84
N ILE A 22 17.58 6.36 -2.58
CA ILE A 22 17.48 5.40 -3.68
C ILE A 22 17.10 4.00 -3.17
N GLU A 23 17.74 3.52 -2.11
CA GLU A 23 17.42 2.21 -1.52
C GLU A 23 15.99 2.17 -0.97
N LYS A 24 15.55 3.25 -0.31
CA LYS A 24 14.15 3.36 0.16
C LYS A 24 13.15 3.28 -0.99
N LEU A 25 13.50 3.87 -2.13
CA LEU A 25 12.68 3.88 -3.33
C LEU A 25 12.63 2.51 -4.01
N HIS A 26 13.78 1.83 -4.13
CA HIS A 26 13.86 0.46 -4.62
C HIS A 26 13.05 -0.50 -3.73
N LEU A 27 13.19 -0.40 -2.40
CA LEU A 27 12.45 -1.20 -1.44
C LEU A 27 10.94 -0.98 -1.57
N ARG A 28 10.51 0.28 -1.66
CA ARG A 28 9.09 0.62 -1.89
C ARG A 28 8.58 0.01 -3.19
N GLY A 29 9.40 -0.01 -4.24
CA GLY A 29 9.08 -0.67 -5.51
C GLY A 29 8.82 -2.17 -5.34
N LEU A 30 9.72 -2.87 -4.65
CA LEU A 30 9.61 -4.31 -4.40
C LEU A 30 8.40 -4.68 -3.53
N LEU A 31 8.14 -3.88 -2.49
CA LEU A 31 6.98 -4.08 -1.63
C LEU A 31 5.67 -3.87 -2.41
N CYS A 32 5.62 -2.90 -3.32
CA CYS A 32 4.49 -2.74 -4.25
C CYS A 32 4.39 -3.86 -5.31
N GLY A 33 5.20 -4.92 -5.24
CA GLY A 33 5.18 -6.03 -6.19
C GLY A 33 5.70 -5.67 -7.57
N ARG A 34 6.56 -4.64 -7.68
CA ARG A 34 7.19 -4.28 -8.96
C ARG A 34 8.51 -5.01 -9.15
N SER A 35 8.74 -5.46 -10.38
CA SER A 35 10.00 -6.07 -10.77
C SER A 35 11.15 -5.06 -10.81
N PRO A 36 12.42 -5.51 -10.66
CA PRO A 36 13.61 -4.66 -10.84
C PRO A 36 13.61 -3.87 -12.15
N ALA A 37 13.13 -4.47 -13.25
CA ALA A 37 13.00 -3.83 -14.54
C ALA A 37 11.96 -2.69 -14.55
N GLU A 38 10.81 -2.87 -13.90
CA GLU A 38 9.81 -1.80 -13.76
C GLU A 38 10.32 -0.66 -12.87
N ILE A 39 11.05 -0.99 -11.80
CA ILE A 39 11.69 -0.01 -10.93
C ILE A 39 12.72 0.79 -11.74
N ALA A 40 13.58 0.13 -12.50
CA ALA A 40 14.58 0.79 -13.34
C ALA A 40 13.96 1.70 -14.40
N THR A 41 12.90 1.23 -15.06
CA THR A 41 12.12 2.02 -16.04
C THR A 41 11.55 3.28 -15.38
N LYS A 42 10.95 3.16 -14.19
CA LYS A 42 10.43 4.32 -13.44
C LYS A 42 11.50 5.30 -13.00
N LEU A 43 12.70 4.81 -12.71
CA LEU A 43 13.83 5.63 -12.28
C LEU A 43 14.66 6.17 -13.43
N ASN A 44 14.28 5.87 -14.68
CA ASN A 44 15.05 6.17 -15.88
C ASN A 44 16.52 5.71 -15.77
N LYS A 45 16.72 4.54 -15.14
CA LYS A 45 18.03 3.92 -14.89
C LYS A 45 18.19 2.66 -15.74
N ASN A 46 19.44 2.23 -15.90
CA ASN A 46 19.73 0.96 -16.54
C ASN A 46 19.23 -0.22 -15.69
N VAL A 47 18.41 -1.08 -16.29
CA VAL A 47 17.84 -2.28 -15.65
C VAL A 47 18.91 -3.15 -14.99
N LYS A 48 19.99 -3.45 -15.72
CA LYS A 48 21.09 -4.28 -15.19
C LYS A 48 21.77 -3.64 -13.98
N GLY A 49 21.90 -2.31 -13.98
CA GLY A 49 22.47 -1.58 -12.85
C GLY A 49 21.60 -1.71 -11.60
N VAL A 50 20.28 -1.60 -11.75
CA VAL A 50 19.33 -1.74 -10.64
C VAL A 50 19.25 -3.17 -10.14
N GLU A 51 19.26 -4.17 -11.03
CA GLU A 51 19.29 -5.59 -10.65
C GLU A 51 20.53 -5.94 -9.83
N VAL A 52 21.71 -5.51 -10.29
CA VAL A 52 22.98 -5.75 -9.59
C VAL A 52 23.02 -5.03 -8.24
N ASP A 53 22.53 -3.78 -8.19
CA ASP A 53 22.42 -3.01 -6.95
C ASP A 53 21.51 -3.70 -5.93
N LEU A 54 20.33 -4.14 -6.35
CA LEU A 54 19.37 -4.88 -5.53
C LEU A 54 19.96 -6.18 -4.99
N CYS A 55 20.58 -6.99 -5.86
CA CYS A 55 21.22 -8.25 -5.46
C CYS A 55 22.35 -8.05 -4.45
N ASN A 56 23.20 -7.05 -4.64
CA ASN A 56 24.38 -6.84 -3.79
C ASN A 56 24.08 -6.10 -2.48
N THR A 57 23.03 -5.28 -2.45
CA THR A 57 22.73 -4.44 -1.30
C THR A 57 21.44 -4.89 -0.62
N LEU A 58 20.30 -4.63 -1.27
CA LEU A 58 18.98 -4.71 -0.67
C LEU A 58 18.64 -6.15 -0.27
N TYR A 59 18.93 -7.11 -1.13
CA TYR A 59 18.68 -8.52 -0.90
C TYR A 59 19.48 -9.06 0.28
N ARG A 60 20.73 -8.64 0.41
CA ARG A 60 21.58 -8.99 1.55
C ARG A 60 21.03 -8.39 2.85
N TYR A 61 20.52 -7.16 2.82
CA TYR A 61 19.94 -6.54 4.01
C TYR A 61 18.64 -7.21 4.44
N VAL A 62 17.78 -7.56 3.48
CA VAL A 62 16.53 -8.29 3.78
C VAL A 62 16.86 -9.67 4.35
N LYS A 63 17.81 -10.41 3.77
CA LYS A 63 18.28 -11.70 4.31
C LYS A 63 18.70 -11.61 5.77
N ASN A 64 19.51 -10.61 6.11
CA ASN A 64 19.96 -10.39 7.47
C ASN A 64 18.81 -10.01 8.40
N LEU A 65 17.81 -9.29 7.89
CA LEU A 65 16.64 -8.90 8.67
C LEU A 65 15.72 -10.09 8.97
N VAL A 66 15.50 -10.98 8.00
CA VAL A 66 14.59 -12.13 8.13
C VAL A 66 15.29 -13.42 8.60
N ASP A 67 16.54 -13.33 9.04
CA ASP A 67 17.39 -14.47 9.43
C ASP A 67 17.50 -15.57 8.35
N LYS A 68 17.44 -15.18 7.06
CA LYS A 68 17.52 -16.09 5.90
C LYS A 68 18.84 -15.94 5.13
N ALA A 69 19.94 -15.76 5.86
CA ALA A 69 21.26 -15.51 5.28
C ALA A 69 21.68 -16.59 4.26
N ASP A 70 21.46 -17.86 4.62
CA ASP A 70 21.82 -19.04 3.83
C ASP A 70 20.86 -19.34 2.66
N GLU A 71 19.68 -18.72 2.63
CA GLU A 71 18.66 -19.06 1.63
C GLU A 71 18.97 -18.39 0.28
N LYS A 72 19.01 -19.16 -0.81
CA LYS A 72 19.34 -18.61 -2.14
C LYS A 72 18.14 -17.82 -2.70
N ILE A 73 18.39 -16.56 -3.08
CA ILE A 73 17.36 -15.74 -3.76
C ILE A 73 17.42 -16.06 -5.25
N GLU A 74 16.48 -16.87 -5.72
CA GLU A 74 16.35 -17.19 -7.14
C GLU A 74 15.44 -16.21 -7.88
N ASN A 75 14.50 -15.59 -7.16
CA ASN A 75 13.56 -14.64 -7.71
C ASN A 75 13.39 -13.45 -6.75
N TRP A 76 13.25 -12.25 -7.30
CA TRP A 76 12.96 -11.04 -6.54
C TRP A 76 11.65 -11.15 -5.74
N ARG A 77 10.71 -12.00 -6.18
CA ARG A 77 9.47 -12.27 -5.46
C ARG A 77 9.70 -12.86 -4.07
N ASN A 78 10.75 -13.68 -3.89
CA ASN A 78 11.08 -14.26 -2.59
C ASN A 78 11.35 -13.15 -1.56
N ILE A 79 11.91 -12.01 -1.97
CA ILE A 79 12.14 -10.87 -1.09
C ILE A 79 10.81 -10.27 -0.62
N SER A 80 9.85 -10.10 -1.53
CA SER A 80 8.52 -9.60 -1.17
C SER A 80 7.81 -10.56 -0.22
N GLU A 81 7.90 -11.87 -0.48
CA GLU A 81 7.32 -12.92 0.37
C GLU A 81 7.96 -12.93 1.76
N TRP A 82 9.29 -12.91 1.87
CA TRP A 82 9.96 -12.89 3.18
C TRP A 82 9.65 -11.64 4.00
N LEU A 83 9.53 -10.49 3.34
CA LEU A 83 9.11 -9.26 4.01
C LEU A 83 7.67 -9.37 4.52
N GLU A 84 6.78 -9.98 3.77
CA GLU A 84 5.41 -10.26 4.21
C GLU A 84 5.36 -11.29 5.36
N GLU A 85 6.14 -12.37 5.30
CA GLU A 85 6.30 -13.36 6.38
C GLU A 85 6.80 -12.70 7.68
N ALA A 86 7.72 -11.74 7.56
CA ALA A 86 8.23 -10.96 8.68
C ALA A 86 7.25 -9.88 9.19
N GLY A 87 6.05 -9.80 8.61
CA GLY A 87 5.00 -8.86 9.02
C GLY A 87 5.05 -7.50 8.35
N TYR A 88 6.02 -7.26 7.45
CA TYR A 88 6.11 -6.03 6.67
C TYR A 88 5.18 -6.10 5.46
N LYS A 89 3.89 -5.98 5.72
CA LYS A 89 2.89 -5.88 4.66
C LYS A 89 2.87 -4.47 4.11
N THR A 90 3.19 -4.32 2.83
CA THR A 90 2.59 -3.21 2.08
C THR A 90 1.13 -3.51 1.93
N GLN A 91 0.29 -2.61 2.43
CA GLN A 91 -1.10 -2.48 2.02
C GLN A 91 -1.12 -2.17 0.51
N SER A 92 -0.87 -3.17 -0.32
CA SER A 92 -1.16 -3.14 -1.73
C SER A 92 -2.62 -3.51 -1.85
N SER A 93 -3.40 -2.57 -2.37
CA SER A 93 -4.85 -2.50 -2.27
C SER A 93 -5.33 -1.99 -0.92
N ALA A 94 -5.91 -0.79 -0.94
CA ALA A 94 -7.05 -0.51 -0.10
C ALA A 94 -8.16 -1.52 -0.47
N GLN A 95 -8.05 -2.76 0.03
CA GLN A 95 -9.27 -3.49 0.32
C GLN A 95 -9.92 -2.68 1.44
N LEU A 96 -10.87 -1.83 1.07
CA LEU A 96 -11.85 -1.33 2.00
C LEU A 96 -12.48 -2.58 2.63
N HIS A 97 -11.99 -2.95 3.80
CA HIS A 97 -12.69 -3.87 4.66
C HIS A 97 -13.88 -3.07 5.19
N LEU A 98 -14.92 -2.95 4.36
CA LEU A 98 -16.25 -2.63 4.85
C LEU A 98 -16.60 -3.80 5.74
N SER A 99 -16.42 -3.61 7.04
CA SER A 99 -16.93 -4.52 8.06
C SER A 99 -18.38 -4.84 7.66
N ASN A 100 -18.67 -6.12 7.44
CA ASN A 100 -19.93 -6.65 6.91
C ASN A 100 -21.14 -6.45 7.87
N ASP A 101 -21.07 -5.46 8.77
CA ASP A 101 -22.06 -5.16 9.79
C ASP A 101 -22.90 -3.90 9.45
N SER A 102 -22.73 -3.35 8.25
CA SER A 102 -23.55 -2.22 7.80
C SER A 102 -24.58 -2.65 6.74
N PRO A 103 -25.83 -2.16 6.79
CA PRO A 103 -26.87 -2.45 5.79
C PRO A 103 -26.61 -1.77 4.43
N VAL A 104 -25.38 -1.33 4.18
CA VAL A 104 -24.96 -0.53 3.04
C VAL A 104 -23.92 -1.30 2.24
N GLU A 105 -24.33 -1.83 1.08
CA GLU A 105 -23.43 -2.44 0.12
C GLU A 105 -22.88 -1.34 -0.82
N LEU A 106 -21.57 -1.13 -0.76
CA LEU A 106 -20.85 -0.15 -1.58
C LEU A 106 -20.13 -0.86 -2.72
N LEU A 107 -20.67 -0.80 -3.94
CA LEU A 107 -20.04 -1.40 -5.11
C LEU A 107 -19.40 -0.34 -6.01
N VAL A 108 -18.07 -0.37 -6.13
CA VAL A 108 -17.32 0.40 -7.12
C VAL A 108 -17.21 -0.43 -8.40
N LYS A 109 -17.93 -0.04 -9.46
CA LYS A 109 -17.96 -0.82 -10.71
C LYS A 109 -16.77 -0.55 -11.62
N LYS A 110 -16.32 0.71 -11.66
CA LYS A 110 -15.23 1.18 -12.50
C LYS A 110 -14.67 2.47 -11.93
N ALA A 111 -13.35 2.54 -11.83
CA ALA A 111 -12.62 3.77 -11.56
C ALA A 111 -11.75 4.09 -12.78
N ASN A 112 -11.81 5.33 -13.28
CA ASN A 112 -10.83 5.82 -14.24
C ASN A 112 -9.91 6.81 -13.52
N ILE A 113 -8.62 6.63 -13.71
CA ILE A 113 -7.60 7.51 -13.16
C ILE A 113 -6.86 8.12 -14.34
N SER A 114 -6.84 9.45 -14.42
CA SER A 114 -6.11 10.18 -15.44
C SER A 114 -5.25 11.27 -14.81
N PHE A 115 -4.21 11.68 -15.55
CA PHE A 115 -3.28 12.71 -15.14
C PHE A 115 -3.35 13.83 -16.17
N ASP A 116 -3.69 15.05 -15.76
CA ASP A 116 -3.74 16.23 -16.63
C ASP A 116 -3.15 17.44 -15.90
N ASN A 117 -2.20 18.15 -16.53
CA ASN A 117 -1.62 19.39 -16.02
C ASN A 117 -1.25 19.36 -14.52
N ASN A 118 -0.51 18.32 -14.10
CA ASN A 118 -0.09 18.12 -12.72
C ASN A 118 -1.24 17.87 -11.72
N LYS A 119 -2.44 17.57 -12.22
CA LYS A 119 -3.62 17.15 -11.47
C LYS A 119 -3.85 15.66 -11.67
N ILE A 120 -4.34 15.02 -10.62
CA ILE A 120 -4.83 13.65 -10.66
C ILE A 120 -6.34 13.72 -10.69
N ILE A 121 -6.96 13.19 -11.74
CA ILE A 121 -8.42 13.12 -11.89
C ILE A 121 -8.82 11.67 -11.65
N VAL A 122 -9.78 11.47 -10.74
CA VAL A 122 -10.28 10.16 -10.36
C VAL A 122 -11.79 10.13 -10.55
N ASP A 123 -12.24 9.49 -11.63
CA ASP A 123 -13.65 9.29 -11.92
C ASP A 123 -14.12 7.97 -11.33
N LEU A 124 -15.10 8.04 -10.43
CA LEU A 124 -15.64 6.87 -9.73
C LEU A 124 -17.08 6.62 -10.14
N ASN A 125 -17.37 5.42 -10.65
CA ASN A 125 -18.74 4.97 -10.85
C ASN A 125 -19.18 4.12 -9.65
N LEU A 126 -19.99 4.71 -8.78
CA LEU A 126 -20.41 4.13 -7.51
C LEU A 126 -21.89 3.73 -7.53
N ARG A 127 -22.20 2.54 -7.00
CA ARG A 127 -23.57 2.14 -6.64
C ARG A 127 -23.63 1.91 -5.14
N ILE A 128 -24.60 2.57 -4.49
CA ILE A 128 -24.92 2.37 -3.08
C ILE A 128 -26.27 1.66 -3.02
N VAL A 129 -26.33 0.54 -2.31
CA VAL A 129 -27.58 -0.15 -2.00
C VAL A 129 -27.72 -0.15 -0.48
N ALA A 130 -28.75 0.52 0.02
CA ALA A 130 -29.05 0.58 1.44
C ALA A 130 -30.47 0.03 1.67
N ALA A 131 -30.62 -0.88 2.64
CA ALA A 131 -31.92 -1.30 3.09
C ALA A 131 -32.57 -0.14 3.86
N SER A 132 -33.65 0.43 3.32
CA SER A 132 -34.48 1.35 4.08
C SER A 132 -35.38 0.52 4.98
N SER A 133 -35.07 0.45 6.27
CA SER A 133 -36.07 0.03 7.26
C SER A 133 -37.15 1.10 7.28
N SER A 134 -38.23 0.87 6.54
CA SER A 134 -39.45 1.66 6.68
C SER A 134 -40.03 1.38 8.06
N SER A 135 -39.55 2.09 9.08
CA SER A 135 -40.35 2.34 10.27
C SER A 135 -41.01 3.71 10.08
N GLU A 136 -42.33 3.68 10.00
CA GLU A 136 -43.15 4.87 10.17
C GLU A 136 -42.96 5.37 11.60
N ASP A 137 -41.94 6.17 11.85
CA ASP A 137 -41.75 6.83 13.15
C ASP A 137 -42.09 8.32 13.03
N ILE A 138 -43.27 8.60 13.57
CA ILE A 138 -43.92 9.86 13.91
C ILE A 138 -42.95 11.06 13.97
N ILE A 139 -43.13 12.02 13.07
CA ILE A 139 -42.57 13.37 13.18
C ILE A 139 -43.20 14.01 14.43
N GLN A 140 -42.44 14.16 15.52
CA GLN A 140 -42.81 15.08 16.59
C GLN A 140 -42.56 16.51 16.13
N GLU A 141 -43.66 17.24 15.94
CA GLU A 141 -43.70 18.67 15.63
C GLU A 141 -43.06 19.49 16.77
N PHE A 142 -41.90 20.10 16.51
CA PHE A 142 -41.32 21.10 17.41
C PHE A 142 -42.07 22.42 17.23
N ASN A 143 -43.02 22.71 18.12
CA ASN A 143 -43.66 24.03 18.21
C ASN A 143 -42.66 25.05 18.79
N ILE A 144 -42.19 25.97 17.96
CA ILE A 144 -41.43 27.14 18.40
C ILE A 144 -42.44 28.25 18.71
N ASN A 145 -42.92 28.31 19.95
CA ASN A 145 -43.53 29.52 20.49
C ASN A 145 -42.75 29.95 21.73
N GLY A 146 -41.64 30.66 21.49
CA GLY A 146 -40.92 31.40 22.51
C GLY A 146 -41.65 32.70 22.83
N LYS A 147 -42.31 32.74 23.99
CA LYS A 147 -42.79 33.96 24.63
C LYS A 147 -41.87 34.23 25.82
N GLY A 148 -41.20 35.39 25.81
CA GLY A 148 -40.33 35.87 26.89
C GLY A 148 -39.82 37.26 26.55
#